data_AF-A0A4R8B0G6-F1
#
_entry.id   AF-A0A4R8B0G6-F1
#
_cell.length_a   1.000
_cell.length_b   1.000
_cell.length_c   1.000
_cell.angle_alpha   90.00
_cell.angle_beta   90.00
_cell.angle_gamma   90.00
#
_symmetry.space_group_name_H-M   'P 1'
#
loop_
_entity.id
_entity.type
_entity.pdbx_description
1 polymer ?
#
loop_
_entity_poly.entity_id
_entity_poly.type
_entity_poly.pdbx_seq_one_letter_code
_entity_poly.pdbx_strand_id
1 'polypeptide(L)'
;MPTELTYQQTEELKKKLRAGTFDANLELIQLIRLDFDPITAKELLAKVIKSYKDDLYNETKEKKELEDRGSIAFGVTIMTSIMVALLGGNNGLLILISIAVACGAGYYGYPNKPIAAVVGFAFGAIVLPFACAYYLRGRESFINVELLIPIFISFGPGFLIKYVLSRMLYSDED
;
A
#
# COMPACT_ATOMS: atom_id res chain seq x y z
N MET A 1 10.48 -32.24 -32.92
CA MET A 1 11.01 -31.83 -31.61
C MET A 1 10.18 -30.66 -31.13
N PRO A 2 9.60 -30.72 -29.93
CA PRO A 2 8.85 -29.59 -29.37
C PRO A 2 9.80 -28.42 -29.12
N THR A 3 9.39 -27.22 -29.56
CA THR A 3 10.23 -26.01 -29.52
C THR A 3 9.85 -25.06 -28.38
N GLU A 4 8.70 -25.30 -27.73
CA GLU A 4 8.15 -24.44 -26.68
C GLU A 4 7.54 -25.28 -25.54
N LEU A 5 7.59 -24.73 -24.32
CA LEU A 5 6.86 -25.28 -23.17
C LEU A 5 5.37 -25.00 -23.33
N THR A 6 4.55 -25.97 -22.93
CA THR A 6 3.11 -25.71 -22.80
C THR A 6 2.84 -24.72 -21.65
N TYR A 7 1.69 -24.04 -21.72
CA TYR A 7 1.24 -23.12 -20.67
C TYR A 7 1.22 -23.80 -19.29
N GLN A 8 0.69 -25.03 -19.22
CA GLN A 8 0.61 -25.81 -17.98
C GLN A 8 1.99 -26.13 -17.38
N GLN A 9 2.97 -26.52 -18.21
CA GLN A 9 4.33 -26.77 -17.74
C GLN A 9 5.01 -25.50 -17.23
N THR A 10 4.77 -24.38 -17.89
CA THR A 10 5.28 -23.06 -17.46
C THR A 10 4.70 -22.66 -16.11
N GLU A 11 3.40 -22.87 -15.91
CA GLU A 11 2.72 -22.55 -14.65
C GLU A 11 3.17 -23.46 -13.50
N GLU A 12 3.37 -24.75 -13.77
CA GLU A 12 3.88 -25.70 -12.79
C GLU A 12 5.31 -25.35 -12.34
N LEU A 13 6.19 -24.99 -13.28
CA LEU A 13 7.53 -24.49 -12.99
C LEU A 13 7.48 -23.20 -12.14
N LYS A 14 6.62 -22.24 -12.49
CA LYS A 14 6.40 -21.03 -11.68
C LYS A 14 5.87 -21.36 -10.28
N LYS A 15 4.99 -22.36 -10.14
CA LYS A 15 4.46 -22.81 -8.84
C LYS A 15 5.55 -23.44 -7.97
N LYS A 16 6.42 -24.28 -8.54
CA LYS A 16 7.59 -24.86 -7.85
C LYS A 16 8.60 -23.79 -7.45
N LEU A 17 8.81 -22.78 -8.31
CA LEU A 17 9.63 -21.60 -8.00
C LEU A 17 9.05 -20.80 -6.82
N ARG A 18 7.73 -20.57 -6.79
CA ARG A 18 7.04 -19.93 -5.65
C ARG A 18 7.13 -20.75 -4.36
N ALA A 19 7.07 -22.07 -4.45
CA ALA A 19 7.14 -22.98 -3.30
C ALA A 19 8.57 -23.20 -2.78
N GLY A 20 9.61 -22.73 -3.48
CA GLY A 20 11.01 -22.94 -3.09
C GLY A 20 11.52 -24.37 -3.30
N THR A 21 10.75 -25.23 -3.98
CA THR A 21 11.10 -26.64 -4.25
C THR A 21 11.68 -26.85 -5.65
N PHE A 22 12.07 -25.79 -6.33
CA PHE A 22 12.56 -25.82 -7.70
C PHE A 22 14.03 -26.27 -7.76
N ASP A 23 14.30 -27.36 -8.48
CA ASP A 23 15.66 -27.82 -8.80
C ASP A 23 15.88 -27.79 -10.31
N ALA A 24 16.76 -26.88 -10.76
CA ALA A 24 17.04 -26.68 -12.17
C ALA A 24 17.60 -27.92 -12.87
N ASN A 25 18.31 -28.80 -12.15
CA ASN A 25 18.88 -30.02 -12.74
C ASN A 25 17.80 -31.09 -12.92
N LEU A 26 16.90 -31.24 -11.94
CA LEU A 26 15.80 -32.21 -12.02
C LEU A 26 14.80 -31.85 -13.12
N GLU A 27 14.43 -30.57 -13.23
CA GLU A 27 13.51 -30.09 -14.27
C GLU A 27 14.15 -30.18 -15.66
N LEU A 28 15.46 -29.94 -15.77
CA LEU A 28 16.18 -30.10 -17.04
C LEU A 28 16.23 -31.57 -17.49
N ILE A 29 16.44 -32.50 -16.55
CA ILE A 29 16.36 -33.96 -16.83
C ILE A 29 14.94 -34.35 -17.25
N GLN A 30 13.90 -33.78 -16.64
CA GLN A 30 12.51 -34.04 -17.05
C GLN A 30 12.21 -33.50 -18.45
N LEU A 31 12.70 -32.32 -18.80
CA LEU A 31 12.53 -31.76 -20.14
C LEU A 31 13.29 -32.57 -21.20
N ILE A 32 14.50 -33.04 -20.91
CA ILE A 32 15.24 -33.95 -21.79
C ILE A 32 14.50 -35.28 -21.98
N ARG A 33 13.85 -35.82 -20.93
CA ARG A 33 13.00 -37.02 -21.03
C ARG A 33 11.74 -36.82 -21.87
N LEU A 34 11.31 -35.58 -22.07
CA LEU A 34 10.17 -35.19 -22.91
C LEU A 34 10.58 -34.88 -24.35
N ASP A 35 11.74 -35.39 -24.80
CA ASP A 35 12.30 -35.20 -26.16
C ASP A 35 12.68 -33.75 -26.51
N PHE A 36 12.93 -32.89 -25.51
CA PHE A 36 13.56 -31.57 -25.75
C PHE A 36 15.07 -31.71 -25.88
N ASP A 37 15.65 -30.97 -26.83
CA ASP A 37 17.10 -30.86 -26.94
C ASP A 37 17.69 -30.21 -25.67
N PRO A 38 18.85 -30.68 -25.15
CA PRO A 38 19.44 -30.18 -23.90
C PRO A 38 19.72 -28.68 -23.91
N ILE A 39 20.05 -28.12 -25.07
CA ILE A 39 20.34 -26.69 -25.24
C ILE A 39 19.02 -25.91 -25.16
N THR A 40 18.00 -26.36 -25.89
CA THR A 40 16.66 -25.75 -25.89
C THR A 40 15.97 -25.84 -24.53
N ALA A 41 16.10 -26.97 -23.83
CA ALA A 41 15.55 -27.15 -22.47
C ALA A 41 16.16 -26.16 -21.47
N LYS A 42 17.48 -25.92 -21.56
CA LYS A 42 18.19 -24.98 -20.70
C LYS A 42 17.76 -23.53 -20.97
N GLU A 43 17.59 -23.15 -22.24
CA GLU A 43 17.10 -21.82 -22.61
C GLU A 43 15.66 -21.59 -22.14
N LEU A 44 14.78 -22.59 -22.30
CA LEU A 44 13.39 -22.53 -21.85
C LEU A 44 13.29 -22.37 -20.33
N LEU A 45 14.05 -23.16 -19.56
CA LEU A 45 14.14 -23.01 -18.11
C LEU A 45 14.66 -21.62 -17.70
N ALA A 46 15.72 -21.14 -18.34
CA ALA A 46 16.27 -19.82 -18.06
C ALA A 46 15.26 -18.70 -18.35
N LYS A 47 14.48 -18.82 -19.42
CA LYS A 47 13.40 -17.89 -19.77
C LYS A 47 12.29 -17.87 -18.73
N VAL A 48 11.89 -19.04 -18.22
CA VAL A 48 10.87 -19.14 -17.15
C VAL A 48 11.37 -18.54 -15.84
N ILE A 49 12.61 -18.84 -15.43
CA ILE A 49 13.22 -18.27 -14.23
C ILE A 49 13.33 -16.75 -14.35
N LYS A 50 13.76 -16.24 -15.51
CA LYS A 50 13.87 -14.80 -15.76
C LYS A 50 12.49 -14.12 -15.69
N SER A 51 11.48 -14.69 -16.37
CA SER A 51 10.10 -14.18 -16.28
C SER A 51 9.59 -14.18 -14.85
N TYR A 52 9.81 -15.23 -14.07
CA TYR A 52 9.40 -15.27 -12.66
C TYR A 52 10.09 -14.21 -11.80
N LYS A 53 11.39 -13.98 -12.03
CA LYS A 53 12.14 -12.93 -11.34
C LYS A 53 11.63 -11.53 -11.71
N ASP A 54 11.33 -11.31 -12.99
CA ASP A 54 10.76 -10.04 -13.47
C ASP A 54 9.35 -9.82 -12.90
N ASP A 55 8.51 -10.86 -12.82
CA ASP A 55 7.19 -10.82 -12.19
C ASP A 55 7.30 -10.45 -10.71
N LEU A 56 8.19 -11.10 -9.95
CA LEU A 56 8.45 -10.78 -8.53
C LEU A 56 8.96 -9.34 -8.34
N TYR A 57 9.86 -8.88 -9.22
CA TYR A 57 10.41 -7.54 -9.15
C TYR A 57 9.31 -6.50 -9.41
N ASN A 58 8.45 -6.73 -10.40
CA ASN A 58 7.34 -5.85 -10.71
C ASN A 58 6.30 -5.82 -9.58
N GLU A 59 5.89 -6.99 -9.05
CA GLU A 59 4.98 -7.05 -7.90
C GLU A 59 5.55 -6.31 -6.68
N THR A 60 6.84 -6.47 -6.40
CA THR A 60 7.50 -5.79 -5.28
C THR A 60 7.56 -4.28 -5.51
N LYS A 61 7.87 -3.86 -6.74
CA LYS A 61 7.92 -2.45 -7.13
C LYS A 61 6.55 -1.79 -7.01
N GLU A 62 5.50 -2.45 -7.50
CA GLU A 62 4.12 -1.95 -7.40
C GLU A 62 3.66 -1.84 -5.94
N LYS A 63 3.93 -2.84 -5.11
CA LYS A 63 3.61 -2.76 -3.67
C LYS A 63 4.34 -1.62 -2.98
N LYS A 64 5.62 -1.42 -3.30
CA LYS A 64 6.42 -0.32 -2.75
C LYS A 64 5.89 1.05 -3.23
N GLU A 65 5.55 1.19 -4.50
CA GLU A 65 4.95 2.42 -5.02
C GLU A 65 3.61 2.73 -4.36
N LEU A 66 2.78 1.72 -4.08
CA LEU A 66 1.52 1.89 -3.35
C LEU A 66 1.76 2.30 -1.89
N GLU A 67 2.74 1.69 -1.22
CA GLU A 67 3.12 2.04 0.15
C GLU A 67 3.66 3.47 0.24
N ASP A 68 4.54 3.86 -0.69
CA ASP A 68 5.11 5.20 -0.78
C ASP A 68 4.00 6.24 -1.02
N ARG A 69 3.06 5.97 -1.94
CA ARG A 69 1.88 6.83 -2.16
C ARG A 69 1.01 6.97 -0.91
N GLY A 70 0.78 5.86 -0.20
CA GLY A 70 0.00 5.85 1.04
C GLY A 70 0.66 6.65 2.17
N SER A 71 1.99 6.57 2.28
CA SER A 71 2.80 7.34 3.23
C SER A 71 2.80 8.83 2.92
N ILE A 72 2.99 9.20 1.64
CA ILE A 72 2.92 10.60 1.18
C ILE A 72 1.53 11.18 1.45
N ALA A 73 0.46 10.46 1.09
CA ALA A 73 -0.91 10.91 1.32
C ALA A 73 -1.21 11.14 2.81
N PHE A 74 -0.74 10.23 3.67
CA PHE A 74 -0.90 10.38 5.11
C PHE A 74 -0.12 11.59 5.64
N GLY A 75 1.14 11.75 5.23
CA GLY A 75 1.98 12.87 5.60
C GLY A 75 1.38 14.22 5.17
N VAL A 76 0.90 14.33 3.94
CA VAL A 76 0.21 15.52 3.43
C VAL A 76 -1.02 15.82 4.26
N THR A 77 -1.84 14.82 4.57
CA THR A 77 -3.08 14.99 5.35
C THR A 77 -2.79 15.50 6.76
N ILE A 78 -1.79 14.95 7.45
CA ILE A 78 -1.39 15.42 8.77
C ILE A 78 -0.85 16.85 8.70
N MET A 79 0.07 17.11 7.78
CA MET A 79 0.71 18.43 7.67
C MET A 79 -0.30 19.53 7.39
N THR A 80 -1.24 19.31 6.47
CA THR A 80 -2.30 20.29 6.18
C THR A 80 -3.25 20.47 7.37
N SER A 81 -3.63 19.38 8.03
CA SER A 81 -4.51 19.46 9.20
C SER A 81 -3.84 20.18 10.37
N ILE A 82 -2.56 19.96 10.63
CA ILE A 82 -1.79 20.69 11.65
C ILE A 82 -1.69 22.16 11.29
N MET A 83 -1.37 22.47 10.03
CA MET A 83 -1.26 23.85 9.56
C MET A 83 -2.59 24.60 9.75
N VAL A 84 -3.72 23.95 9.47
CA VAL A 84 -5.06 24.50 9.71
C VAL A 84 -5.35 24.63 11.20
N ALA A 85 -5.00 23.64 12.02
CA ALA A 85 -5.20 23.70 13.47
C ALA A 85 -4.39 24.83 14.14
N LEU A 86 -3.17 25.09 13.67
CA LEU A 86 -2.27 26.10 14.24
C LEU A 86 -2.52 27.51 13.69
N LEU A 87 -2.72 27.66 12.37
CA LEU A 87 -2.86 28.98 11.72
C LEU A 87 -4.32 29.39 11.51
N GLY A 88 -5.21 28.41 11.33
CA GLY A 88 -6.62 28.64 11.01
C GLY A 88 -7.56 28.60 12.21
N GLY A 89 -7.16 27.97 13.31
CA GLY A 89 -8.02 27.75 14.48
C GLY A 89 -9.35 27.10 14.09
N ASN A 90 -10.47 27.68 14.52
CA ASN A 90 -11.84 27.23 14.19
C ASN A 90 -12.42 27.85 12.90
N ASN A 91 -11.58 28.36 11.99
CA ASN A 91 -12.07 28.90 10.73
C ASN A 91 -12.64 27.77 9.84
N GLY A 92 -13.97 27.73 9.73
CA GLY A 92 -14.69 26.70 8.97
C GLY A 92 -14.24 26.55 7.52
N LEU A 93 -13.82 27.63 6.85
CA LEU A 93 -13.31 27.55 5.48
C LEU A 93 -11.98 26.80 5.38
N LEU A 94 -11.05 27.03 6.33
CA LEU A 94 -9.77 26.34 6.34
C LEU A 94 -9.94 24.87 6.74
N ILE A 95 -10.89 24.57 7.62
CA ILE A 95 -11.27 23.20 7.97
C ILE A 95 -11.83 22.48 6.74
N LEU A 96 -12.72 23.11 5.97
CA LEU A 96 -13.26 22.54 4.72
C LEU A 96 -12.17 22.27 3.69
N ILE A 97 -11.20 23.18 3.53
CA ILE A 97 -10.05 22.97 2.65
C ILE A 97 -9.21 21.78 3.14
N SER A 98 -8.97 21.67 4.45
CA SER A 98 -8.26 20.53 5.04
C SER A 98 -8.95 19.20 4.73
N ILE A 99 -10.28 19.17 4.83
CA ILE A 99 -11.09 17.98 4.53
C ILE A 99 -10.98 17.64 3.05
N ALA A 100 -11.11 18.62 2.15
CA ALA A 100 -10.99 18.39 0.71
C ALA A 100 -9.60 17.80 0.35
N VAL A 101 -8.53 18.32 0.94
CA VAL A 101 -7.18 17.78 0.76
C VAL A 101 -7.05 16.38 1.35
N ALA A 102 -7.61 16.12 2.54
CA ALA A 102 -7.60 14.80 3.17
C ALA A 102 -8.34 13.75 2.33
N CYS A 103 -9.48 14.12 1.75
CA CYS A 103 -10.23 13.27 0.82
C CYS A 103 -9.41 12.98 -0.45
N GLY A 104 -8.83 14.02 -1.07
CA GLY A 104 -8.00 13.86 -2.26
C GLY A 104 -6.77 12.99 -2.00
N ALA A 105 -6.10 13.21 -0.87
CA ALA A 105 -4.95 12.42 -0.44
C ALA A 105 -5.35 10.97 -0.13
N GLY A 106 -6.48 10.74 0.55
CA GLY A 106 -6.99 9.40 0.83
C GLY A 106 -7.30 8.60 -0.44
N TYR A 107 -7.93 9.25 -1.42
CA TYR A 107 -8.22 8.64 -2.71
C TYR A 107 -6.96 8.32 -3.52
N TYR A 108 -6.00 9.26 -3.57
CA TYR A 108 -4.76 9.08 -4.31
C TYR A 108 -3.79 8.09 -3.67
N GLY A 109 -3.68 8.11 -2.34
CA GLY A 109 -2.72 7.30 -1.59
C GLY A 109 -3.13 5.85 -1.40
N TYR A 110 -4.42 5.54 -1.47
CA TYR A 110 -4.95 4.19 -1.23
C TYR A 110 -5.89 3.76 -2.36
N PRO A 111 -5.38 3.57 -3.59
CA PRO A 111 -6.23 3.27 -4.75
C PRO A 111 -6.98 1.93 -4.64
N ASN A 112 -6.47 0.98 -3.86
CA ASN A 112 -7.12 -0.32 -3.64
C ASN A 112 -8.31 -0.21 -2.67
N LYS A 113 -8.22 0.67 -1.66
CA LYS A 113 -9.28 0.84 -0.63
C LYS A 113 -9.61 2.34 -0.43
N PRO A 114 -10.05 3.04 -1.49
CA PRO A 114 -10.12 4.50 -1.51
C PRO A 114 -11.20 5.04 -0.57
N ILE A 115 -12.38 4.41 -0.52
CA ILE A 115 -13.51 4.90 0.31
C ILE A 115 -13.14 4.84 1.79
N ALA A 116 -12.58 3.72 2.24
CA ALA A 116 -12.16 3.55 3.62
C ALA A 116 -11.07 4.57 4.02
N ALA A 117 -10.11 4.83 3.12
CA ALA A 117 -9.06 5.82 3.35
C ALA A 117 -9.60 7.25 3.40
N VAL A 118 -10.48 7.63 2.48
CA VAL A 118 -11.13 8.94 2.43
C VAL A 118 -11.88 9.23 3.74
N VAL A 119 -12.70 8.29 4.20
CA VAL A 119 -13.51 8.47 5.41
C VAL A 119 -12.61 8.59 6.65
N GLY A 120 -11.60 7.72 6.78
CA GLY A 120 -10.67 7.77 7.92
C GLY A 120 -9.84 9.06 7.97
N PHE A 121 -9.37 9.54 6.83
CA PHE A 121 -8.58 10.77 6.73
C PHE A 121 -9.44 12.03 6.89
N ALA A 122 -10.65 12.05 6.35
CA ALA A 122 -11.60 13.13 6.57
C ALA A 122 -11.96 13.25 8.05
N PHE A 123 -12.18 12.13 8.74
CA PHE A 123 -12.43 12.13 10.19
C PHE A 123 -11.26 12.75 10.96
N GLY A 124 -10.03 12.30 10.70
CA GLY A 124 -8.83 12.86 11.34
C GLY A 124 -8.68 14.37 11.08
N ALA A 125 -8.90 14.82 9.85
CA ALA A 125 -8.82 16.23 9.46
C ALA A 125 -9.90 17.10 10.13
N ILE A 126 -11.12 16.56 10.32
CA ILE A 126 -12.20 17.26 11.04
C ILE A 126 -11.85 17.39 12.52
N VAL A 127 -11.38 16.32 13.14
CA VAL A 127 -11.22 16.24 14.61
C VAL A 127 -9.95 16.94 15.08
N LEU A 128 -8.89 16.98 14.26
CA LEU A 128 -7.59 17.52 14.67
C LEU A 128 -7.64 18.99 15.14
N PRO A 129 -8.29 19.94 14.43
CA PRO A 129 -8.41 21.32 14.91
C PRO A 129 -9.05 21.42 16.31
N PHE A 130 -10.11 20.63 16.56
CA PHE A 130 -10.76 20.60 17.87
C PHE A 130 -9.90 19.93 18.94
N ALA A 131 -9.17 18.86 18.58
CA ALA A 131 -8.25 18.18 19.49
C ALA A 131 -7.09 19.10 19.90
N CYS A 132 -6.51 19.84 18.95
CA CYS A 132 -5.49 20.85 19.22
C CYS A 132 -6.06 21.98 20.08
N ALA A 133 -7.24 22.52 19.75
CA ALA A 133 -7.87 23.58 20.52
C ALA A 133 -8.22 23.16 21.96
N TYR A 134 -8.62 21.91 22.17
CA TYR A 134 -8.89 21.35 23.50
C TYR A 134 -7.60 21.10 24.28
N TYR A 135 -6.62 20.46 23.66
CA TYR A 135 -5.37 20.06 24.32
C TYR A 135 -4.45 21.25 24.65
N LEU A 136 -4.39 22.25 23.77
CA LEU A 136 -3.56 23.45 23.95
C LEU A 136 -4.27 24.55 24.76
N ARG A 137 -5.53 24.33 25.18
CA ARG A 137 -6.30 25.35 25.90
C ARG A 137 -5.65 25.70 27.24
N GLY A 138 -5.27 26.97 27.39
CA GLY A 138 -4.74 27.50 28.65
C GLY A 138 -3.24 27.28 28.86
N ARG A 139 -2.49 26.88 27.82
CA ARG A 139 -1.02 26.78 27.85
C ARG A 139 -0.38 27.88 27.01
N GLU A 140 0.53 28.66 27.61
CA GLU A 140 1.27 29.73 26.91
C GLU A 140 2.50 29.22 26.14
N SER A 141 2.92 27.98 26.41
CA SER A 141 4.08 27.33 25.81
C SER A 141 3.79 25.85 25.65
N PHE A 142 4.16 25.30 24.50
CA PHE A 142 4.08 23.87 24.21
C PHE A 142 5.38 23.41 23.54
N ILE A 143 5.81 22.21 23.89
CA ILE A 143 6.93 21.54 23.23
C ILE A 143 6.37 20.88 21.97
N ASN A 144 7.05 20.97 20.82
CA ASN A 144 6.56 20.43 19.54
C ASN A 144 6.17 18.93 19.60
N VAL A 145 6.75 18.17 20.52
CA VAL A 145 6.41 16.75 20.76
C VAL A 145 4.97 16.58 21.28
N GLU A 146 4.42 17.57 21.99
CA GLU A 146 3.07 17.52 22.54
C GLU A 146 1.97 17.54 21.46
N LEU A 147 2.28 17.98 20.23
CA LEU A 147 1.38 17.90 19.08
C LEU A 147 1.07 16.46 18.65
N LEU A 148 1.87 15.47 19.07
CA LEU A 148 1.57 14.06 18.81
C LEU A 148 0.27 13.62 19.50
N ILE A 149 -0.04 14.16 20.68
CA ILE A 149 -1.24 13.77 21.45
C ILE A 149 -2.53 14.10 20.68
N PRO A 150 -2.77 15.35 20.22
CA PRO A 150 -3.95 15.65 19.43
C PRO A 150 -3.97 14.91 18.08
N ILE A 151 -2.81 14.60 17.47
CA ILE A 151 -2.74 13.75 16.27
C ILE A 151 -3.23 12.34 16.55
N PHE A 152 -2.81 11.71 17.65
CA PHE A 152 -3.28 10.38 18.03
C PHE A 152 -4.77 10.37 18.38
N ILE A 153 -5.26 11.41 19.07
CA ILE A 153 -6.69 11.54 19.43
C ILE A 153 -7.56 11.70 18.18
N SER A 154 -7.09 12.40 17.15
CA SER A 154 -7.87 12.62 15.93
C SER A 154 -7.76 11.48 14.92
N PHE A 155 -6.54 11.07 14.57
CA PHE A 155 -6.30 10.06 13.55
C PHE A 155 -6.45 8.63 14.09
N GLY A 156 -6.27 8.39 15.40
CA GLY A 156 -6.45 7.06 16.00
C GLY A 156 -7.84 6.46 15.72
N PRO A 157 -8.95 7.17 16.07
CA PRO A 157 -10.29 6.73 15.72
C PRO A 157 -10.52 6.69 14.20
N GLY A 158 -9.96 7.64 13.45
CA GLY A 158 -10.04 7.66 11.97
C GLY A 158 -9.42 6.42 11.33
N PHE A 159 -8.28 5.95 11.83
CA PHE A 159 -7.66 4.69 11.41
C PHE A 159 -8.49 3.48 11.79
N LEU A 160 -9.16 3.51 12.94
CA LEU A 160 -10.05 2.44 13.35
C LEU A 160 -11.26 2.34 12.41
N ILE A 161 -11.88 3.47 12.01
CA ILE A 161 -12.99 3.42 11.04
C ILE A 161 -12.48 3.00 9.66
N LYS A 162 -11.30 3.46 9.24
CA LYS A 162 -10.66 3.00 7.99
C LYS A 162 -10.47 1.49 8.02
N TYR A 163 -9.96 0.93 9.12
CA TYR A 163 -9.74 -0.50 9.26
C TYR A 163 -11.05 -1.29 9.17
N VAL A 164 -12.09 -0.87 9.91
CA VAL A 164 -13.41 -1.51 9.89
C VAL A 164 -14.05 -1.43 8.50
N LEU A 165 -14.02 -0.25 7.85
CA LEU A 165 -14.56 -0.07 6.50
C LEU A 165 -13.79 -0.88 5.46
N SER A 166 -12.47 -0.97 5.59
CA SER A 166 -11.64 -1.78 4.70
C SER A 166 -12.02 -3.25 4.78
N ARG A 167 -12.27 -3.76 6.01
CA ARG A 167 -12.74 -5.12 6.26
C ARG A 167 -14.16 -5.38 5.76
N MET A 168 -15.07 -4.41 5.87
CA MET A 168 -16.47 -4.60 5.45
C MET A 168 -16.67 -4.48 3.93
N LEU A 169 -15.99 -3.54 3.29
CA LEU A 169 -16.22 -3.21 1.88
C LEU A 169 -15.32 -3.98 0.91
N TYR A 170 -14.17 -4.46 1.36
CA TYR A 170 -13.13 -5.08 0.52
C TYR A 170 -12.72 -6.47 1.02
N SER A 171 -13.66 -7.20 1.65
CA SER A 171 -13.38 -8.47 2.33
C SER A 171 -12.96 -9.61 1.39
N ASP A 172 -13.10 -9.44 0.07
CA ASP A 172 -12.75 -10.41 -0.98
C ASP A 172 -11.40 -10.12 -1.67
N GLU A 173 -10.70 -9.03 -1.31
CA GLU A 173 -9.42 -8.61 -1.94
C GLU A 173 -8.16 -8.88 -1.11
N ASP A 174 -8.27 -9.59 0.03
CA ASP A 174 -7.14 -9.97 0.90
C ASP A 174 -6.79 -11.47 0.78
#